data_AF-A0A160KUW4-F1
#
_entry.id   AF-A0A160KUW4-F1
#
_cell.length_a   1.000
_cell.length_b   1.000
_cell.length_c   1.000
_cell.angle_alpha   90.00
_cell.angle_beta   90.00
_cell.angle_gamma   90.00
#
_symmetry.space_group_name_H-M   'P 1'
#
loop_
_entity.id
_entity.type
_entity.pdbx_description
1 polymer ?
#
loop_
_entity_poly.entity_id
_entity_poly.type
_entity_poly.pdbx_seq_one_letter_code
_entity_poly.pdbx_strand_id
1 'polypeptide(L)' 'MEAYGFVAQSVDVVLAEALTHGEHERAASEQDTQQQWFSEAEVEALVPSGAIVETATVAALPLFRLERGVLR' A
#
# COMPACT_ATOMS: atom_id res chain seq x y z
N MET A 1 6.16 -7.27 -12.44
CA MET A 1 7.57 -7.35 -12.02
C MET A 1 8.12 -5.95 -12.13
N GLU A 2 8.49 -5.34 -11.00
CA GLU A 2 9.15 -4.03 -11.03
C GLU A 2 10.53 -4.18 -11.67
N ALA A 3 10.83 -3.34 -12.66
CA ALA A 3 12.07 -3.40 -13.45
C ALA A 3 12.83 -2.07 -13.38
N TYR A 4 13.11 -1.63 -12.14
CA TYR A 4 13.87 -0.41 -11.90
C TYR A 4 15.24 -0.49 -12.59
N GLY A 5 15.57 0.54 -13.38
CA GLY A 5 16.80 0.60 -14.19
C GLY A 5 16.69 0.03 -15.61
N PHE A 6 15.59 -0.65 -15.94
CA PHE A 6 15.27 -1.06 -17.32
C PHE A 6 14.03 -0.34 -17.85
N VAL A 7 13.09 0.00 -16.97
CA VAL A 7 11.87 0.77 -17.26
C VAL A 7 11.82 2.00 -16.36
N ALA A 8 11.50 3.16 -16.93
CA ALA A 8 11.19 4.36 -16.18
C ALA A 8 9.73 4.30 -15.68
N GLN A 9 9.48 3.42 -14.71
CA GLN A 9 8.18 3.32 -14.03
C GLN A 9 8.15 4.32 -12.87
N SER A 10 7.06 5.09 -12.79
CA SER A 10 6.72 5.95 -11.66
C SER A 10 5.30 5.64 -11.19
N VAL A 11 5.05 5.86 -9.91
CA VAL A 11 3.74 5.65 -9.28
C VAL A 11 3.42 6.83 -8.37
N ASP A 12 2.13 7.15 -8.28
CA ASP A 12 1.61 8.15 -7.36
C ASP A 12 0.99 7.45 -6.14
N VAL A 13 1.34 7.92 -4.94
CA VAL A 13 0.73 7.45 -3.69
C VAL A 13 -0.26 8.51 -3.22
N VAL A 14 -1.52 8.10 -3.04
CA VAL A 14 -2.61 8.97 -2.61
C VAL A 14 -3.15 8.52 -1.26
N LEU A 15 -3.32 9.47 -0.33
CA LEU A 15 -3.99 9.22 0.95
C LEU A 15 -5.49 9.49 0.79
N ALA A 16 -6.27 8.42 0.73
CA ALA A 16 -7.72 8.50 0.69
C ALA A 16 -8.29 8.34 2.10
N GLU A 17 -9.10 9.31 2.54
CA GLU A 17 -9.73 9.32 3.86
C GLU A 17 -11.25 9.26 3.76
N ALA A 18 -11.91 9.07 4.91
CA ALA A 18 -13.37 8.97 5.01
C ALA A 18 -13.97 7.85 4.12
N LEU A 19 -13.26 6.73 4.00
CA LEU A 19 -13.71 5.57 3.25
C LEU A 19 -14.77 4.79 4.03
N THR A 20 -15.78 4.32 3.32
CA THR A 20 -16.74 3.33 3.80
C THR A 20 -16.52 2.02 3.05
N HIS A 21 -16.57 0.88 3.74
CA HIS A 21 -16.48 -0.41 3.07
C HIS A 21 -17.67 -0.61 2.13
N GLY A 22 -17.40 -0.87 0.85
CA GLY A 22 -18.39 -1.13 -0.18
C GLY A 22 -18.39 -2.58 -0.66
N GLU A 23 -19.28 -2.90 -1.58
CA GLU A 23 -19.25 -4.17 -2.31
C GLU A 23 -18.05 -4.22 -3.28
N HIS A 24 -17.48 -5.40 -3.51
CA HIS A 24 -16.35 -5.56 -4.41
C HIS A 24 -16.80 -5.48 -5.88
N GLU A 25 -16.30 -4.50 -6.64
CA GLU A 25 -16.39 -4.45 -8.10
C GLU A 25 -15.03 -4.86 -8.72
N ARG A 26 -14.77 -6.17 -8.80
CA ARG A 26 -13.47 -6.69 -9.25
C ARG A 26 -13.37 -6.75 -10.77
N ALA A 27 -12.25 -6.30 -11.32
CA ALA A 27 -11.92 -6.59 -12.70
C ALA A 27 -11.66 -8.09 -12.93
N ALA A 28 -11.67 -8.54 -14.18
CA ALA A 28 -11.38 -9.93 -14.53
C ALA A 28 -9.98 -10.39 -14.05
N SER A 29 -9.02 -9.47 -13.99
CA SER A 29 -7.66 -9.71 -13.50
C SER A 29 -7.53 -9.80 -11.98
N GLU A 30 -8.57 -9.47 -11.22
CA GLU A 30 -8.52 -9.29 -9.76
C GLU A 30 -9.35 -10.34 -9.01
N GLN A 31 -9.84 -11.36 -9.71
CA GLN A 31 -10.74 -12.35 -9.11
C GLN A 31 -10.11 -13.08 -7.92
N ASP A 32 -8.80 -13.30 -7.96
CA ASP A 32 -8.03 -13.97 -6.90
C ASP A 32 -7.53 -13.02 -5.80
N THR A 33 -7.74 -11.71 -5.94
CA THR A 33 -7.28 -10.72 -4.96
C THR A 33 -8.15 -10.75 -3.71
N GLN A 34 -7.51 -10.90 -2.55
CA GLN A 34 -8.14 -10.78 -1.24
C GLN A 34 -7.87 -9.40 -0.65
N GLN A 35 -8.92 -8.78 -0.11
CA GLN A 35 -8.84 -7.48 0.55
C GLN A 35 -9.16 -7.68 2.03
N GLN A 36 -8.44 -6.96 2.89
CA GLN A 36 -8.71 -6.91 4.32
C GLN A 36 -8.32 -5.54 4.87
N TRP A 37 -8.95 -5.16 5.97
CA TRP A 37 -8.53 -4.02 6.76
C TRP A 37 -7.35 -4.40 7.63
N PHE A 38 -6.40 -3.48 7.78
CA PHE A 38 -5.28 -3.59 8.69
C PHE A 38 -5.28 -2.37 9.61
N SER A 39 -4.94 -2.59 10.87
CA SER A 39 -4.48 -1.54 11.75
C SER A 39 -3.09 -1.05 11.35
N GLU A 40 -2.76 0.18 11.74
CA GLU A 40 -1.42 0.75 11.52
C GLU A 40 -0.31 -0.15 12.09
N ALA A 41 -0.50 -0.67 13.31
CA ALA A 41 0.47 -1.58 13.95
C ALA A 41 0.69 -2.89 13.19
N GLU A 42 -0.34 -3.43 12.54
CA GLU A 42 -0.20 -4.62 11.69
C GLU A 42 0.66 -4.30 10.46
N VAL A 43 0.37 -3.20 9.76
CA VAL A 43 1.15 -2.78 8.58
C VAL A 43 2.63 -2.55 8.95
N GLU A 44 2.88 -1.93 10.10
CA GLU A 44 4.24 -1.69 10.62
C GLU A 44 5.02 -2.98 10.89
N ALA A 45 4.35 -4.08 11.23
CA ALA A 45 4.98 -5.39 11.42
C ALA A 45 5.14 -6.15 10.08
N LEU A 46 4.22 -5.94 9.13
CA LEU A 46 4.22 -6.64 7.84
C LEU A 46 5.39 -6.22 6.92
N VAL A 47 5.81 -4.95 6.98
CA VAL A 47 6.95 -4.44 6.20
C VAL A 47 8.28 -5.11 6.62
N PRO A 48 8.75 -5.03 7.88
CA PRO A 48 10.02 -5.63 8.30
C PRO A 48 9.99 -7.16 8.31
N SER A 49 8.82 -7.80 8.41
CA SER A 49 8.70 -9.26 8.28
C SER A 49 8.84 -9.75 6.83
N GLY A 50 8.79 -8.85 5.84
CA GLY A 50 8.82 -9.21 4.43
C GLY A 50 7.50 -9.81 3.90
N ALA A 51 6.40 -9.64 4.65
CA ALA A 51 5.07 -9.99 4.17
C ALA A 51 4.53 -8.96 3.16
N ILE A 52 4.96 -7.70 3.29
CA ILE A 52 4.77 -6.64 2.29
C ILE A 52 6.15 -6.28 1.74
N VAL A 53 6.33 -6.50 0.43
CA VAL A 53 7.62 -6.27 -0.27
C VAL A 53 7.50 -5.40 -1.50
N GLU A 54 6.29 -5.07 -1.92
CA GLU A 54 6.05 -4.22 -3.09
C GLU A 54 6.47 -2.79 -2.77
N THR A 55 7.31 -2.20 -3.65
CA THR A 55 8.06 -0.97 -3.35
C THR A 55 7.14 0.21 -3.05
N ALA A 56 6.05 0.40 -3.82
CA ALA A 56 5.14 1.52 -3.62
C ALA A 56 4.41 1.41 -2.27
N THR A 57 3.97 0.21 -1.90
CA THR A 57 3.28 -0.09 -0.64
C THR A 57 4.22 0.11 0.55
N VAL A 58 5.47 -0.34 0.44
CA VAL A 58 6.48 -0.08 1.48
C VAL A 58 6.76 1.41 1.62
N ALA A 59 6.86 2.15 0.51
CA ALA A 59 7.07 3.59 0.51
C ALA A 59 5.87 4.39 1.06
N ALA A 60 4.65 3.85 0.94
CA ALA A 60 3.45 4.51 1.44
C ALA A 60 3.45 4.67 2.97
N LEU A 61 4.03 3.72 3.73
CA LEU A 61 4.07 3.78 5.20
C LEU A 61 4.84 5.01 5.75
N PRO A 62 6.10 5.29 5.35
CA PRO A 62 6.80 6.50 5.80
C PRO A 62 6.14 7.79 5.27
N LEU A 63 5.58 7.79 4.06
CA LEU A 63 4.83 8.94 3.52
C LEU A 63 3.60 9.25 4.39
N PHE A 64 2.83 8.23 4.75
CA PHE A 64 1.70 8.34 5.66
C PHE A 64 2.10 8.94 7.01
N ARG A 65 3.20 8.45 7.61
CA ARG A 65 3.68 8.98 8.90
C ARG A 65 4.18 10.42 8.84
N LEU A 66 4.78 10.83 7.72
CA LEU A 66 5.17 12.22 7.47
C LEU A 66 3.94 13.11 7.43
N GLU A 67 2.90 12.71 6.68
CA GLU A 67 1.65 13.44 6.60
C GLU A 67 0.94 13.54 7.95
N ARG A 68 0.98 12.47 8.75
CA ARG A 68 0.40 12.43 10.10
C ARG A 68 1.24 13.17 11.16
N GLY A 69 2.43 13.68 10.81
CA GLY A 69 3.33 14.39 11.73
C GLY A 69 3.92 13.51 12.84
N VAL A 70 3.95 12.19 12.65
CA VAL A 70 4.40 11.20 13.64
C VAL A 70 5.88 10.84 13.44
N LEU A 71 6.41 11.08 12.24
CA LEU A 71 7.84 10.99 11.93
C LEU A 71 8.52 12.31 12.37
N ARG A 72 9.27 12.27 13.47
CA ARG A 72 10.14 13.37 13.94
C ARG A 72 11.62 13.01 13.77
#